data_AF-A0A7C1G8P8-F1
#
_entry.id   AF-A0A7C1G8P8-F1
#
_cell.length_a   1.000
_cell.length_b   1.000
_cell.length_c   1.000
_cell.angle_alpha   90.00
_cell.angle_beta   90.00
_cell.angle_gamma   90.00
#
_symmetry.space_group_name_H-M   'P 1'
#
loop_
_entity.id
_entity.type
_entity.pdbx_description
1 polymer ?
#
loop_
_entity_poly.entity_id
_entity_poly.type
_entity_poly.pdbx_seq_one_letter_code
_entity_poly.pdbx_strand_id
1 'polypeptide(L)'
;MMGFYSGLIYGALLYGSLIVGVQILPLPWADLTWYTEKYVPGAIVGVATDPASFVFGLVLPLSTSVNMLAGSLLVWVILNCLFTVNPGFFPKWANEYHPGMSIASIYQRTFQRIWISPQFGFAVGLAAALVILLRKNIVKALSQGIKKDRSMSECFPSFTLAVVLFLVGSLGSVALFSLLVPEMPIYIPLLTSLVLSPLIGILAAYSVGEIGFFPNMPWPWQAIVYLSPYQGYAGWVTSPYICLGTPGSVSQMVKASYITETNPKDYFKTWIIAVFLNLAFGLIIVDALWRLAPIPSSAYPASIIYWPMYATNDSLYVTRQIRLDPFLFGVTSIFSFILYFAGSLLQRIGIPFSPVAFIVGCYTLPPNAITTFLGSFIGHYVIRRYIGREKWNFIRGILAAGILAGVGVFMGIGVSMTLLAKAAWVWPW
;
A
#
# COMPACT_ATOMS: atom_id res chain seq x y z
N MET A 1 -8.69 -27.07 -1.81
CA MET A 1 -9.94 -27.07 -2.60
C MET A 1 -10.91 -25.98 -2.17
N MET A 2 -11.16 -25.78 -0.86
CA MET A 2 -12.10 -24.77 -0.37
C MET A 2 -11.67 -23.35 -0.83
N GLY A 3 -12.57 -22.62 -1.50
CA GLY A 3 -12.32 -21.27 -2.01
C GLY A 3 -11.64 -21.17 -3.39
N PHE A 4 -10.91 -22.20 -3.84
CA PHE A 4 -10.15 -22.14 -5.10
C PHE A 4 -11.05 -22.02 -6.33
N TYR A 5 -12.07 -22.89 -6.44
CA TYR A 5 -13.01 -22.84 -7.56
C TYR A 5 -13.83 -21.54 -7.60
N SER A 6 -14.26 -21.04 -6.44
CA SER A 6 -14.92 -19.73 -6.38
C SER A 6 -13.98 -18.59 -6.80
N GLY A 7 -12.69 -18.67 -6.44
CA GLY A 7 -11.68 -17.73 -6.90
C GLY A 7 -11.45 -17.79 -8.41
N LEU A 8 -11.40 -19.00 -8.99
CA LEU A 8 -11.30 -19.20 -10.44
C LEU A 8 -12.51 -18.62 -11.19
N ILE A 9 -13.73 -18.91 -10.73
CA ILE A 9 -14.96 -18.40 -11.35
C ILE A 9 -15.00 -16.88 -11.26
N TYR A 10 -14.69 -16.31 -10.10
CA TYR A 10 -14.66 -14.86 -9.93
C TYR A 10 -13.56 -14.21 -10.77
N GLY A 11 -12.37 -14.81 -10.79
CA GLY A 11 -11.27 -14.40 -11.67
C GLY A 11 -11.67 -14.45 -13.14
N ALA A 12 -12.46 -15.45 -13.55
CA ALA A 12 -12.99 -15.56 -14.91
C ALA A 12 -13.98 -14.44 -15.26
N LEU A 13 -14.89 -14.09 -14.35
CA LEU A 13 -15.82 -12.98 -14.57
C LEU A 13 -15.08 -11.64 -14.65
N LEU A 14 -14.05 -11.47 -13.83
CA LEU A 14 -13.35 -10.21 -13.68
C LEU A 14 -12.31 -9.99 -14.79
N TYR A 15 -11.44 -10.99 -15.03
CA TYR A 15 -10.35 -10.92 -16.00
C TYR A 15 -10.65 -11.60 -17.34
N GLY A 16 -11.71 -12.42 -17.44
CA GLY A 16 -12.15 -12.97 -18.73
C GLY A 16 -12.59 -11.88 -19.71
N SER A 17 -12.99 -10.72 -19.19
CA SER A 17 -13.19 -9.50 -19.96
C SER A 17 -11.96 -9.07 -20.78
N LEU A 18 -10.75 -9.32 -20.28
CA LEU A 18 -9.50 -9.02 -21.00
C LEU A 18 -9.35 -9.89 -22.26
N ILE A 19 -9.94 -11.09 -22.25
CA ILE A 19 -9.91 -12.04 -23.37
C ILE A 19 -11.01 -11.72 -24.39
N VAL A 20 -12.22 -11.43 -23.91
CA VAL A 20 -13.42 -11.19 -24.77
C VAL A 20 -13.47 -9.75 -25.30
N GLY A 21 -12.70 -8.82 -24.72
CA GLY A 21 -12.70 -7.41 -25.10
C GLY A 21 -13.89 -6.60 -24.57
N VAL A 22 -14.81 -7.24 -23.82
CA VAL A 22 -15.96 -6.59 -23.19
C VAL A 22 -15.80 -6.64 -21.67
N GLN A 23 -15.82 -5.46 -21.05
CA GLN A 23 -15.72 -5.33 -19.60
C GLN A 23 -17.03 -5.74 -18.91
N ILE A 24 -17.05 -6.94 -18.32
CA ILE A 24 -18.22 -7.49 -17.59
C ILE A 24 -18.37 -6.80 -16.23
N LEU A 25 -17.26 -6.69 -15.48
CA LEU A 25 -17.19 -5.99 -14.21
C LEU A 25 -16.23 -4.79 -14.33
N PRO A 26 -16.63 -3.60 -13.84
CA PRO A 26 -15.76 -2.43 -13.88
C PRO A 26 -14.54 -2.68 -12.98
N LEU A 27 -13.36 -2.28 -13.44
CA LEU A 27 -12.11 -2.41 -12.71
C LEU A 27 -11.47 -1.04 -12.52
N PRO A 28 -10.83 -0.77 -11.37
CA PRO A 28 -10.73 -1.62 -10.17
C PRO A 28 -11.96 -1.59 -9.23
N TRP A 29 -12.94 -0.73 -9.52
CA TRP A 29 -14.14 -0.55 -8.70
C TRP A 29 -15.35 -0.18 -9.56
N ALA A 30 -16.54 -0.43 -9.02
CA ALA A 30 -17.78 0.12 -9.51
C ALA A 30 -17.91 1.56 -9.00
N ASP A 31 -17.92 2.52 -9.93
CA ASP A 31 -18.04 3.94 -9.63
C ASP A 31 -19.50 4.31 -9.34
N LEU A 32 -19.76 4.87 -8.15
CA LEU A 32 -21.08 5.33 -7.72
C LEU A 32 -21.12 6.86 -7.53
N THR A 33 -20.05 7.59 -7.87
CA THR A 33 -19.97 9.04 -7.65
C THR A 33 -21.03 9.79 -8.44
N TRP A 34 -21.36 9.32 -9.64
CA TRP A 34 -22.41 9.88 -10.50
C TRP A 34 -23.81 9.85 -9.87
N TYR A 35 -24.06 8.93 -8.94
CA TYR A 35 -25.30 8.93 -8.15
C TYR A 35 -25.24 9.89 -6.95
N THR A 36 -24.06 10.03 -6.35
CA THR A 36 -23.89 10.78 -5.09
C THR A 36 -23.50 12.24 -5.28
N GLU A 37 -22.99 12.63 -6.45
CA GLU A 37 -22.45 13.96 -6.73
C GLU A 37 -23.46 15.09 -6.48
N LYS A 38 -24.76 14.83 -6.62
CA LYS A 38 -25.84 15.80 -6.36
C LYS A 38 -26.03 16.11 -4.87
N TYR A 39 -25.72 15.16 -4.00
CA TYR A 39 -25.96 15.27 -2.55
C TYR A 39 -24.67 15.49 -1.76
N VAL A 40 -23.58 14.87 -2.22
CA VAL A 40 -22.30 14.83 -1.53
C VAL A 40 -21.19 15.14 -2.56
N PRO A 41 -21.10 16.38 -3.05
CA PRO A 41 -20.17 16.74 -4.13
C PRO A 41 -18.72 16.50 -3.70
N GLY A 42 -17.90 15.95 -4.60
CA GLY A 42 -16.49 15.63 -4.33
C GLY A 42 -16.26 14.39 -3.44
N ALA A 43 -17.31 13.74 -2.94
CA ALA A 43 -17.17 12.47 -2.22
C ALA A 43 -16.78 11.32 -3.16
N ILE A 44 -15.87 10.48 -2.70
CA ILE A 44 -15.50 9.24 -3.38
C ILE A 44 -16.41 8.13 -2.86
N VAL A 45 -17.35 7.66 -3.69
CA VAL A 45 -18.29 6.59 -3.32
C VAL A 45 -18.25 5.52 -4.39
N GLY A 46 -18.00 4.29 -3.99
CA GLY A 46 -17.99 3.14 -4.89
C GLY A 46 -17.84 1.84 -4.12
N VAL A 47 -17.78 0.72 -4.84
CA VAL A 47 -17.54 -0.61 -4.28
C VAL A 47 -16.42 -1.27 -5.07
N ALA A 48 -15.42 -1.83 -4.37
CA ALA A 48 -14.33 -2.53 -5.02
C ALA A 48 -14.85 -3.82 -5.66
N THR A 49 -14.53 -4.02 -6.93
CA THR A 49 -14.83 -5.26 -7.64
C THR A 49 -13.71 -6.27 -7.50
N ASP A 50 -12.51 -5.84 -7.07
CA ASP A 50 -11.41 -6.71 -6.70
C ASP A 50 -11.78 -7.60 -5.49
N PRO A 51 -11.66 -8.93 -5.61
CA PRO A 51 -12.04 -9.84 -4.53
C PRO A 51 -11.05 -9.79 -3.37
N ALA A 52 -9.82 -9.27 -3.56
CA ALA A 52 -8.84 -9.26 -2.49
C ALA A 52 -9.29 -8.39 -1.32
N SER A 53 -9.91 -7.23 -1.58
CA SER A 53 -10.49 -6.37 -0.53
C SER A 53 -11.56 -7.10 0.29
N PHE A 54 -12.45 -7.85 -0.36
CA PHE A 54 -13.50 -8.62 0.32
C PHE A 54 -12.92 -9.77 1.15
N VAL A 55 -12.01 -10.54 0.55
CA VAL A 55 -11.35 -11.69 1.18
C VAL A 55 -10.51 -11.26 2.38
N PHE A 56 -9.82 -10.14 2.26
CA PHE A 56 -9.09 -9.54 3.36
C PHE A 56 -10.03 -9.18 4.53
N GLY A 57 -11.19 -8.60 4.21
CA GLY A 57 -12.28 -8.36 5.16
C GLY A 57 -12.72 -9.60 5.95
N LEU A 58 -12.86 -10.76 5.29
CA LEU A 58 -13.28 -12.02 5.94
C LEU A 58 -12.32 -12.47 7.06
N VAL A 59 -11.03 -12.14 6.93
CA VAL A 59 -10.00 -12.50 7.91
C VAL A 59 -9.93 -11.48 9.04
N LEU A 60 -10.17 -10.20 8.74
CA LEU A 60 -10.08 -9.11 9.70
C LEU A 60 -11.15 -9.16 10.79
N PRO A 61 -10.82 -8.73 12.03
CA PRO A 61 -11.81 -8.47 13.05
C PRO A 61 -12.78 -7.34 12.66
N LEU A 62 -14.04 -7.48 13.05
CA LEU A 62 -15.07 -6.49 12.75
C LEU A 62 -14.71 -5.10 13.28
N SER A 63 -14.20 -5.00 14.52
CA SER A 63 -13.75 -3.74 15.12
C SER A 63 -12.69 -3.03 14.28
N THR A 64 -11.71 -3.77 13.76
CA THR A 64 -10.66 -3.22 12.88
C THR A 64 -11.27 -2.68 11.59
N SER A 65 -12.15 -3.45 10.94
CA SER A 65 -12.78 -3.04 9.68
C SER A 65 -13.71 -1.82 9.84
N VAL A 66 -14.41 -1.69 10.97
CA VAL A 66 -15.27 -0.53 11.29
C VAL A 66 -14.42 0.72 11.46
N ASN A 67 -13.30 0.63 12.20
CA ASN A 67 -12.39 1.77 12.37
C ASN A 67 -11.75 2.17 11.04
N MET A 68 -11.36 1.22 10.19
CA MET A 68 -10.88 1.49 8.83
C MET A 68 -11.94 2.18 7.97
N LEU A 69 -13.18 1.70 8.00
CA LEU A 69 -14.28 2.34 7.27
C LEU A 69 -14.53 3.76 7.77
N ALA A 70 -14.51 3.98 9.08
CA ALA A 70 -14.71 5.29 9.68
C ALA A 70 -13.64 6.30 9.23
N GLY A 71 -12.35 5.91 9.23
CA GLY A 71 -11.27 6.76 8.74
C GLY A 71 -11.41 7.08 7.24
N SER A 72 -11.78 6.08 6.43
CA SER A 72 -11.99 6.23 4.99
C SER A 72 -13.15 7.17 4.67
N LEU A 73 -14.31 6.98 5.31
CA LEU A 73 -15.48 7.84 5.12
C LEU A 73 -15.22 9.26 5.61
N LEU A 74 -14.50 9.43 6.72
CA LEU A 74 -14.17 10.76 7.22
C LEU A 74 -13.35 11.55 6.20
N VAL A 75 -12.28 10.96 5.67
CA VAL A 75 -11.37 11.62 4.72
C VAL A 75 -12.03 11.81 3.35
N TRP A 76 -12.49 10.72 2.75
CA TRP A 76 -12.80 10.69 1.33
C TRP A 76 -14.26 11.02 0.99
N VAL A 77 -15.15 11.00 1.98
CA VAL A 77 -16.57 11.34 1.81
C VAL A 77 -16.88 12.65 2.55
N ILE A 78 -16.71 12.68 3.87
CA ILE A 78 -17.14 13.81 4.71
C ILE A 78 -16.26 15.04 4.47
N LEU A 79 -14.95 14.92 4.68
CA LEU A 79 -14.02 16.06 4.57
C LEU A 79 -13.87 16.50 3.12
N ASN A 80 -13.79 15.56 2.17
CA ASN A 80 -13.83 15.88 0.75
C ASN A 80 -15.09 16.68 0.36
N CYS A 81 -16.28 16.27 0.82
CA CYS A 81 -17.49 17.03 0.58
C CYS A 81 -17.43 18.42 1.20
N LEU A 82 -16.99 18.52 2.46
CA LEU A 82 -16.87 19.78 3.17
C LEU A 82 -15.93 20.76 2.46
N PHE A 83 -14.78 20.28 1.97
CA PHE A 83 -13.80 21.09 1.25
C PHE A 83 -14.24 21.46 -0.16
N THR A 84 -15.13 20.67 -0.76
CA THR A 84 -15.73 20.98 -2.07
C THR A 84 -16.82 22.04 -1.93
N VAL A 85 -17.65 21.94 -0.90
CA VAL A 85 -18.75 22.90 -0.63
C VAL A 85 -18.24 24.24 -0.10
N ASN A 86 -17.11 24.25 0.62
CA ASN A 86 -16.52 25.46 1.19
C ASN A 86 -15.17 25.79 0.52
N PRO A 87 -15.16 26.60 -0.56
CA PRO A 87 -13.94 26.98 -1.27
C PRO A 87 -12.88 27.67 -0.40
N GLY A 88 -13.26 28.23 0.75
CA GLY A 88 -12.35 28.92 1.67
C GLY A 88 -11.23 28.04 2.22
N PHE A 89 -11.41 26.72 2.33
CA PHE A 89 -10.36 25.81 2.78
C PHE A 89 -9.35 25.51 1.68
N PHE A 90 -9.85 25.12 0.49
CA PHE A 90 -9.01 24.68 -0.64
C PHE A 90 -9.55 25.23 -1.97
N PRO A 91 -9.28 26.50 -2.29
CA PRO A 91 -9.90 27.19 -3.44
C PRO A 91 -9.52 26.55 -4.78
N LYS A 92 -8.29 26.05 -4.91
CA LYS A 92 -7.84 25.37 -6.14
C LYS A 92 -8.61 24.08 -6.39
N TRP A 93 -8.89 23.29 -5.34
CA TRP A 93 -9.68 22.07 -5.48
C TRP A 93 -11.12 22.38 -5.83
N ALA A 94 -11.76 23.30 -5.10
CA ALA A 94 -13.15 23.68 -5.34
C ALA A 94 -13.36 24.21 -6.78
N ASN A 95 -12.39 24.92 -7.35
CA ASN A 95 -12.44 25.40 -8.75
C ASN A 95 -12.14 24.30 -9.78
N GLU A 96 -11.33 23.31 -9.42
CA GLU A 96 -11.01 22.18 -10.31
C GLU A 96 -12.16 21.17 -10.36
N TYR A 97 -12.94 21.04 -9.29
CA TYR A 97 -14.06 20.12 -9.21
C TYR A 97 -15.20 20.53 -10.16
N HIS A 98 -15.73 19.54 -10.88
CA HIS A 98 -16.96 19.65 -11.63
C HIS A 98 -17.76 18.35 -11.53
N PRO A 99 -19.10 18.40 -11.63
CA PRO A 99 -19.92 17.20 -11.76
C PRO A 99 -19.46 16.33 -12.95
N GLY A 100 -19.61 15.02 -12.83
CA GLY A 100 -19.15 14.04 -13.81
C GLY A 100 -17.71 13.55 -13.65
N MET A 101 -16.97 14.01 -12.63
CA MET A 101 -15.65 13.44 -12.32
C MET A 101 -15.76 12.01 -11.76
N SER A 102 -14.96 11.10 -12.33
CA SER A 102 -14.81 9.73 -11.81
C SER A 102 -14.07 9.68 -10.48
N ILE A 103 -14.18 8.55 -9.76
CA ILE A 103 -13.39 8.27 -8.55
C ILE A 103 -11.90 8.51 -8.79
N ALA A 104 -11.35 8.06 -9.92
CA ALA A 104 -9.93 8.20 -10.22
C ALA A 104 -9.51 9.67 -10.35
N SER A 105 -10.34 10.47 -11.03
CA SER A 105 -10.10 11.91 -11.21
C SER A 105 -10.19 12.67 -9.88
N ILE A 106 -11.25 12.40 -9.08
CA ILE A 106 -11.42 13.01 -7.75
C ILE A 106 -10.25 12.63 -6.85
N TYR A 107 -9.89 11.34 -6.79
CA TYR A 107 -8.78 10.87 -5.98
C TYR A 107 -7.46 11.56 -6.36
N GLN A 108 -7.08 11.55 -7.64
CA GLN A 108 -5.83 12.14 -8.09
C GLN A 108 -5.73 13.63 -7.72
N ARG A 109 -6.80 14.40 -7.97
CA ARG A 109 -6.83 15.85 -7.73
C ARG A 109 -6.90 16.19 -6.25
N THR A 110 -7.79 15.56 -5.49
CA THR A 110 -7.88 15.76 -4.03
C THR A 110 -6.61 15.31 -3.33
N PHE A 111 -5.97 14.23 -3.77
CA PHE A 111 -4.68 13.79 -3.23
C PHE A 111 -3.61 14.86 -3.42
N GLN A 112 -3.44 15.38 -4.64
CA GLN A 112 -2.44 16.39 -4.94
C GLN A 112 -2.72 17.76 -4.29
N ARG A 113 -3.98 18.17 -4.17
CA ARG A 113 -4.37 19.51 -3.69
C ARG A 113 -4.61 19.58 -2.19
N ILE A 114 -5.07 18.49 -1.58
CA ILE A 114 -5.54 18.45 -0.19
C ILE A 114 -4.74 17.44 0.61
N TRP A 115 -4.80 16.15 0.24
CA TRP A 115 -4.47 15.06 1.16
C TRP A 115 -3.00 14.70 1.28
N ILE A 116 -2.15 15.11 0.34
CA ILE A 116 -0.72 14.79 0.40
C ILE A 116 -0.10 15.26 1.72
N SER A 117 -0.33 16.52 2.14
CA SER A 117 0.20 17.06 3.41
C SER A 117 -0.38 16.37 4.65
N PRO A 118 -1.72 16.28 4.82
CA PRO A 118 -2.33 15.56 5.93
C PRO A 118 -1.90 14.10 6.06
N GLN A 119 -1.83 13.37 4.95
CA GLN A 119 -1.44 11.96 4.97
C GLN A 119 0.01 11.79 5.38
N PHE A 120 0.93 12.64 4.91
CA PHE A 120 2.29 12.65 5.45
C PHE A 120 2.32 12.92 6.96
N GLY A 121 1.51 13.86 7.45
CA GLY A 121 1.39 14.13 8.88
C GLY A 121 0.86 12.93 9.66
N PHE A 122 -0.21 12.28 9.20
CA PHE A 122 -0.74 11.06 9.83
C PHE A 122 0.32 9.96 9.96
N ALA A 123 1.10 9.71 8.91
CA ALA A 123 2.16 8.71 8.94
C ALA A 123 3.22 9.05 9.99
N VAL A 124 3.72 10.30 10.00
CA VAL A 124 4.77 10.75 10.93
C VAL A 124 4.28 10.81 12.37
N GLY A 125 3.04 11.26 12.60
CA GLY A 125 2.45 11.33 13.94
C GLY A 125 2.24 9.94 14.55
N LEU A 126 1.70 9.01 13.77
CA LEU A 126 1.57 7.61 14.17
C LEU A 126 2.95 6.97 14.42
N ALA A 127 3.91 7.24 13.52
CA ALA A 127 5.28 6.81 13.65
C ALA A 127 5.90 7.22 15.00
N ALA A 128 5.80 8.51 15.32
CA ALA A 128 6.34 9.06 16.56
C ALA A 128 5.67 8.44 17.80
N ALA A 129 4.35 8.30 17.80
CA ALA A 129 3.62 7.71 18.93
C ALA A 129 4.05 6.26 19.19
N LEU A 130 4.16 5.45 18.13
CA LEU A 130 4.58 4.06 18.20
C LEU A 130 6.03 3.90 18.67
N VAL A 131 6.95 4.73 18.18
CA VAL A 131 8.34 4.72 18.64
C VAL A 131 8.43 5.01 20.14
N ILE A 132 7.68 5.99 20.64
CA ILE A 132 7.66 6.33 22.07
C ILE A 132 7.10 5.20 22.92
N LEU A 133 6.04 4.53 22.46
CA LEU A 133 5.42 3.42 23.18
C LEU A 133 6.34 2.20 23.21
N LEU A 134 6.90 1.85 22.04
CA LEU A 134 7.68 0.63 21.84
C LEU A 134 9.13 0.79 22.22
N ARG A 135 9.58 1.97 22.67
CA ARG A 135 10.97 2.25 23.03
C ARG A 135 11.61 1.16 23.89
N LYS A 136 10.89 0.64 24.90
CA LYS A 136 11.40 -0.41 25.78
C LYS A 136 11.55 -1.74 25.05
N ASN A 137 10.59 -2.09 24.18
CA ASN A 137 10.60 -3.33 23.41
C ASN A 137 11.66 -3.30 22.31
N ILE A 138 11.81 -2.15 21.63
CA ILE A 138 12.86 -1.93 20.62
C ILE A 138 14.24 -2.02 21.28
N VAL A 139 14.46 -1.32 22.39
CA VAL A 139 15.73 -1.40 23.13
C VAL A 139 15.99 -2.80 23.67
N LYS A 140 14.95 -3.51 24.15
CA LYS A 140 15.06 -4.91 24.58
C LYS A 140 15.42 -5.83 23.40
N ALA A 141 14.75 -5.69 22.26
CA ALA A 141 15.04 -6.49 21.06
C ALA A 141 16.45 -6.25 20.53
N LEU A 142 16.89 -4.99 20.49
CA LEU A 142 18.27 -4.64 20.10
C LEU A 142 19.28 -5.20 21.10
N SER A 143 19.05 -5.01 22.41
CA SER A 143 19.97 -5.51 23.44
C SER A 143 20.01 -7.04 23.52
N GLN A 144 18.90 -7.74 23.28
CA GLN A 144 18.85 -9.20 23.18
C GLN A 144 19.46 -9.72 21.87
N GLY A 145 19.32 -9.00 20.76
CA GLY A 145 20.02 -9.33 19.52
C GLY A 145 21.54 -9.23 19.66
N ILE A 146 22.01 -8.24 20.42
CA ILE A 146 23.44 -8.06 20.74
C ILE A 146 23.92 -9.12 21.76
N LYS A 147 23.12 -9.41 22.79
CA LYS A 147 23.40 -10.45 23.78
C LYS A 147 23.06 -11.81 23.20
N LYS A 148 24.02 -12.40 22.49
CA LYS A 148 24.04 -13.71 21.82
C LYS A 148 23.24 -14.80 22.55
N ASP A 149 21.91 -14.79 22.45
CA ASP A 149 21.07 -15.86 22.98
C ASP A 149 21.02 -16.97 21.93
N ARG A 150 21.76 -18.04 22.22
CA ARG A 150 21.91 -19.19 21.32
C ARG A 150 20.63 -20.01 21.18
N SER A 151 19.65 -19.84 22.06
CA SER A 151 18.48 -20.72 22.14
C SER A 151 17.43 -20.52 21.03
N MET A 152 17.36 -19.34 20.40
CA MET A 152 16.38 -19.01 19.34
C MET A 152 17.01 -18.81 17.96
N SER A 153 18.35 -18.93 17.84
CA SER A 153 19.11 -18.42 16.68
C SER A 153 19.57 -19.47 15.67
N GLU A 154 19.27 -20.75 15.84
CA GLU A 154 19.73 -21.77 14.88
C GLU A 154 19.09 -21.62 13.48
N CYS A 155 17.90 -21.02 13.44
CA CYS A 155 17.06 -20.91 12.25
C CYS A 155 16.97 -19.49 11.64
N PHE A 156 17.62 -18.48 12.24
CA PHE A 156 17.60 -17.09 11.74
C PHE A 156 19.03 -16.56 11.55
N PRO A 157 19.31 -15.67 10.57
CA PRO A 157 20.63 -15.04 10.45
C PRO A 157 21.06 -14.38 11.76
N SER A 158 22.36 -14.40 12.07
CA SER A 158 22.86 -13.74 13.27
C SER A 158 22.53 -12.24 13.24
N PHE A 159 22.24 -11.66 14.41
CA PHE A 159 21.92 -10.23 14.52
C PHE A 159 23.01 -9.36 13.89
N THR A 160 24.29 -9.71 14.10
CA THR A 160 25.43 -9.03 13.47
C THR A 160 25.38 -9.09 11.96
N LEU A 161 25.09 -10.25 11.37
CA LEU A 161 24.96 -10.38 9.91
C LEU A 161 23.81 -9.52 9.38
N ALA A 162 22.66 -9.49 10.08
CA ALA A 162 21.53 -8.65 9.69
C ALA A 162 21.87 -7.15 9.72
N VAL A 163 22.58 -6.68 10.76
CA VAL A 163 23.04 -5.28 10.85
C VAL A 163 24.06 -4.96 9.76
N VAL A 164 25.01 -5.85 9.49
CA VAL A 164 26.00 -5.66 8.42
C VAL A 164 25.32 -5.59 7.06
N LEU A 165 24.41 -6.51 6.75
CA LEU A 165 23.65 -6.50 5.49
C LEU A 165 22.82 -5.21 5.35
N PHE A 166 22.19 -4.76 6.43
CA PHE A 166 21.46 -3.48 6.45
C PHE A 166 22.38 -2.29 6.17
N LEU A 167 23.51 -2.19 6.87
CA LEU A 167 24.45 -1.08 6.69
C LEU A 167 25.08 -1.09 5.30
N VAL A 168 25.52 -2.25 4.80
CA VAL A 168 26.10 -2.38 3.46
C VAL A 168 25.07 -2.04 2.38
N GLY A 169 23.84 -2.55 2.48
CA GLY A 169 22.78 -2.22 1.53
C GLY A 169 22.39 -0.75 1.55
N SER A 170 22.22 -0.18 2.75
CA SER A 170 21.80 1.22 2.92
C SER A 170 22.88 2.20 2.51
N LEU A 171 24.11 2.01 2.99
CA LEU A 171 25.26 2.85 2.63
C LEU A 171 25.67 2.66 1.16
N GLY A 172 25.63 1.43 0.65
CA GLY A 172 25.90 1.14 -0.76
C GLY A 172 24.89 1.84 -1.68
N SER A 173 23.61 1.83 -1.30
CA SER A 173 22.57 2.58 -2.02
C SER A 173 22.77 4.10 -1.94
N VAL A 174 23.13 4.64 -0.76
CA VAL A 174 23.44 6.07 -0.61
C VAL A 174 24.68 6.48 -1.41
N ALA A 175 25.72 5.64 -1.43
CA ALA A 175 26.92 5.87 -2.21
C ALA A 175 26.61 5.89 -3.71
N LEU A 176 25.88 4.88 -4.21
CA LEU A 176 25.46 4.82 -5.61
C LEU A 176 24.61 6.04 -6.00
N PHE A 177 23.65 6.41 -5.14
CA PHE A 177 22.81 7.58 -5.36
C PHE A 177 23.63 8.87 -5.39
N SER A 178 24.58 9.05 -4.45
CA SER A 178 25.41 10.25 -4.38
C SER A 178 26.41 10.35 -5.54
N LEU A 179 26.81 9.22 -6.13
CA LEU A 179 27.61 9.18 -7.35
C LEU A 179 26.79 9.59 -8.59
N LEU A 180 25.53 9.18 -8.67
CA LEU A 180 24.65 9.48 -9.80
C LEU A 180 24.02 10.89 -9.72
N VAL A 181 23.78 11.39 -8.51
CA VAL A 181 23.14 12.69 -8.26
C VAL A 181 24.00 13.51 -7.28
N PRO A 182 25.16 14.02 -7.71
CA PRO A 182 26.10 14.74 -6.84
C PRO A 182 25.57 16.11 -6.37
N GLU A 183 24.58 16.65 -7.07
CA GLU A 183 23.91 17.91 -6.74
C GLU A 183 23.09 17.85 -5.44
N MET A 184 22.71 16.63 -5.00
CA MET A 184 21.90 16.47 -3.80
C MET A 184 22.80 16.40 -2.56
N PRO A 185 22.54 17.22 -1.52
CA PRO A 185 23.34 17.16 -0.30
C PRO A 185 23.30 15.78 0.36
N ILE A 186 24.46 15.17 0.57
CA ILE A 186 24.60 13.77 1.04
C ILE A 186 23.89 13.46 2.36
N TYR A 187 23.70 14.46 3.22
CA TYR A 187 23.00 14.27 4.49
C TYR A 187 21.53 13.86 4.28
N ILE A 188 20.88 14.27 3.18
CA ILE A 188 19.48 13.91 2.89
C ILE A 188 19.35 12.40 2.59
N PRO A 189 20.04 11.82 1.58
CA PRO A 189 19.98 10.39 1.33
C PRO A 189 20.51 9.57 2.52
N LEU A 190 21.49 10.09 3.27
CA LEU A 190 22.03 9.42 4.46
C LEU A 190 20.98 9.30 5.57
N LEU A 191 20.33 10.41 5.95
CA LEU A 191 19.30 10.42 7.00
C LEU A 191 18.06 9.61 6.60
N THR A 192 17.66 9.68 5.33
CA THR A 192 16.50 8.93 4.85
C THR A 192 16.74 7.42 4.85
N SER A 193 17.88 6.97 4.36
CA SER A 193 18.22 5.55 4.28
C SER A 193 18.60 4.94 5.64
N LEU A 194 19.36 5.65 6.49
CA LEU A 194 19.83 5.10 7.77
C LEU A 194 18.90 5.35 8.96
N VAL A 195 18.09 6.41 8.93
CA VAL A 195 17.24 6.78 10.08
C VAL A 195 15.77 6.55 9.74
N LEU A 196 15.27 7.18 8.68
CA LEU A 196 13.83 7.10 8.36
C LEU A 196 13.41 5.68 7.93
N SER A 197 14.20 5.03 7.07
CA SER A 197 13.93 3.68 6.56
C SER A 197 13.76 2.61 7.66
N PRO A 198 14.69 2.45 8.63
CA PRO A 198 14.48 1.47 9.71
C PRO A 198 13.32 1.85 10.65
N LEU A 199 13.06 3.15 10.86
CA LEU A 199 11.88 3.57 11.62
C LEU A 199 10.59 3.13 10.93
N ILE A 200 10.45 3.36 9.62
CA ILE A 200 9.31 2.87 8.83
C ILE A 200 9.23 1.33 8.89
N GLY A 201 10.37 0.63 8.81
CA GLY A 201 10.42 -0.82 8.94
C GLY A 201 9.88 -1.35 10.28
N ILE A 202 10.26 -0.70 11.39
CA ILE A 202 9.77 -1.04 12.74
C ILE A 202 8.26 -0.81 12.84
N LEU A 203 7.77 0.29 12.28
CA LEU A 203 6.34 0.64 12.29
C LEU A 203 5.52 -0.35 11.48
N ALA A 204 6.03 -0.75 10.31
CA ALA A 204 5.39 -1.75 9.48
C ALA A 204 5.36 -3.11 10.19
N ALA A 205 6.47 -3.53 10.81
CA ALA A 205 6.51 -4.77 11.58
C ALA A 205 5.54 -4.76 12.78
N TYR A 206 5.44 -3.64 13.48
CA TYR A 206 4.49 -3.50 14.58
C TYR A 206 3.04 -3.50 14.10
N SER A 207 2.72 -2.73 13.06
CA SER A 207 1.37 -2.63 12.52
C SER A 207 0.91 -3.99 11.97
N VAL A 208 1.76 -4.70 11.23
CA VAL A 208 1.48 -6.06 10.80
C VAL A 208 1.30 -7.01 11.99
N GLY A 209 2.05 -6.83 13.07
CA GLY A 209 1.88 -7.61 14.30
C GLY A 209 0.56 -7.34 15.05
N GLU A 210 0.10 -6.08 15.08
CA GLU A 210 -1.10 -5.67 15.83
C GLU A 210 -2.39 -5.89 15.03
N ILE A 211 -2.44 -5.42 13.79
CA ILE A 211 -3.64 -5.43 12.94
C ILE A 211 -3.56 -6.42 11.78
N GLY A 212 -2.41 -7.07 11.56
CA GLY A 212 -2.21 -8.04 10.47
C GLY A 212 -1.83 -7.41 9.14
N PHE A 213 -1.69 -6.08 9.07
CA PHE A 213 -1.45 -5.34 7.84
C PHE A 213 -0.77 -3.99 8.10
N PHE A 214 0.00 -3.49 7.13
CA PHE A 214 0.51 -2.12 7.11
C PHE A 214 0.12 -1.50 5.77
N PRO A 215 -0.53 -0.32 5.76
CA PRO A 215 -0.90 0.33 4.51
C PRO A 215 0.36 0.68 3.72
N ASN A 216 0.24 0.65 2.40
CA ASN A 216 1.27 1.23 1.54
C ASN A 216 1.33 2.73 1.82
N MET A 217 2.42 3.15 2.47
CA MET A 217 2.66 4.56 2.75
C MET A 217 2.93 5.30 1.43
N PRO A 218 2.33 6.50 1.22
CA PRO A 218 2.68 7.33 0.07
C PRO A 218 4.19 7.55 -0.01
N TRP A 219 4.73 7.53 -1.23
CA TRP A 219 6.17 7.59 -1.49
C TRP A 219 6.81 8.80 -0.80
N PRO A 220 7.61 8.61 0.28
CA PRO A 220 8.04 9.71 1.12
C PRO A 220 9.13 10.58 0.49
N TRP A 221 9.81 10.05 -0.52
CA TRP A 221 10.95 10.71 -1.13
C TRP A 221 10.60 12.05 -1.78
N GLN A 222 9.52 12.12 -2.56
CA GLN A 222 9.10 13.35 -3.23
C GLN A 222 8.84 14.48 -2.23
N ALA A 223 8.26 14.17 -1.06
CA ALA A 223 8.05 15.17 -0.01
C ALA A 223 9.37 15.62 0.64
N ILE A 224 10.33 14.72 0.82
CA ILE A 224 11.65 15.04 1.38
C ILE A 224 12.44 15.93 0.42
N VAL A 225 12.44 15.60 -0.87
CA VAL A 225 13.07 16.42 -1.92
C VAL A 225 12.40 17.78 -2.01
N TYR A 226 11.07 17.84 -1.92
CA TYR A 226 10.32 19.10 -1.91
C TYR A 226 10.70 20.02 -0.75
N LEU A 227 10.89 19.47 0.45
CA LEU A 227 11.30 20.24 1.63
C LEU A 227 12.80 20.59 1.62
N SER A 228 13.57 20.03 0.70
CA SER A 228 14.99 20.34 0.53
C SER A 228 15.23 21.56 -0.37
N PRO A 229 16.43 22.17 -0.34
CA PRO A 229 16.78 23.23 -1.29
C PRO A 229 17.11 22.73 -2.71
N TYR A 230 16.97 21.43 -2.99
CA TYR A 230 17.32 20.81 -4.27
C TYR A 230 16.50 21.36 -5.44
N GLN A 231 17.18 21.67 -6.56
CA GLN A 231 16.60 22.26 -7.77
C GLN A 231 16.74 21.38 -9.02
N GLY A 232 17.60 20.36 -9.01
CA GLY A 232 17.77 19.46 -10.15
C GLY A 232 16.57 18.53 -10.33
N TYR A 233 16.47 17.86 -11.48
CA TYR A 233 15.41 16.87 -11.75
C TYR A 233 15.76 15.47 -11.23
N ALA A 234 17.03 15.06 -11.36
CA ALA A 234 17.46 13.69 -11.12
C ALA A 234 17.15 13.20 -9.70
N GLY A 235 17.29 14.07 -8.69
CA GLY A 235 16.94 13.76 -7.31
C GLY A 235 15.45 13.64 -7.01
N TRP A 236 14.54 14.06 -7.91
CA TRP A 236 13.09 13.83 -7.73
C TRP A 236 12.65 12.43 -8.15
N VAL A 237 13.17 11.97 -9.29
CA VAL A 237 12.80 10.68 -9.90
C VAL A 237 13.63 9.51 -9.37
N THR A 238 14.80 9.79 -8.82
CA THR A 238 15.70 8.78 -8.27
C THR A 238 15.77 8.96 -6.77
N SER A 239 15.76 7.87 -6.00
CA SER A 239 15.95 7.89 -4.55
C SER A 239 17.01 6.88 -4.13
N PRO A 240 17.68 7.09 -2.98
CA PRO A 240 18.32 5.99 -2.29
C PRO A 240 17.25 4.97 -1.84
N TYR A 241 17.70 3.80 -1.40
CA TYR A 241 16.82 2.78 -0.85
C TYR A 241 16.08 3.31 0.37
N ILE A 242 14.75 3.28 0.31
CA ILE A 242 13.86 3.65 1.41
C ILE A 242 12.90 2.50 1.61
N CYS A 243 12.82 2.02 2.85
CA CYS A 243 11.84 1.03 3.25
C CYS A 243 10.42 1.61 3.16
N LEU A 244 9.55 0.93 2.42
CA LEU A 244 8.11 1.22 2.35
C LEU A 244 7.25 0.25 3.17
N GLY A 245 7.85 -0.45 4.13
CA GLY A 245 7.14 -1.35 5.04
C GLY A 245 7.27 -2.86 4.73
N THR A 246 8.01 -3.24 3.69
CA THR A 246 8.35 -4.64 3.37
C THR A 246 8.86 -5.46 4.58
N PRO A 247 9.68 -4.92 5.51
CA PRO A 247 10.10 -5.64 6.70
C PRO A 247 8.94 -6.15 7.57
N GLY A 248 7.76 -5.53 7.52
CA GLY A 248 6.58 -6.01 8.23
C GLY A 248 6.08 -7.34 7.67
N SER A 249 5.94 -7.44 6.35
CA SER A 249 5.58 -8.69 5.67
C SER A 249 6.64 -9.77 5.87
N VAL A 250 7.93 -9.42 5.85
CA VAL A 250 9.02 -10.37 6.15
C VAL A 250 8.89 -10.91 7.57
N SER A 251 8.62 -10.03 8.55
CA SER A 251 8.41 -10.45 9.95
C SER A 251 7.21 -11.40 10.09
N GLN A 252 6.12 -11.14 9.37
CA GLN A 252 4.96 -12.02 9.30
C GLN A 252 5.30 -13.38 8.70
N MET A 253 6.06 -13.42 7.60
CA MET A 253 6.46 -14.67 6.96
C MET A 253 7.40 -15.50 7.85
N VAL A 254 8.33 -14.84 8.56
CA VAL A 254 9.19 -15.51 9.55
C VAL A 254 8.35 -16.10 10.69
N LYS A 255 7.31 -15.38 11.16
CA LYS A 255 6.40 -15.94 12.16
C LYS A 255 5.59 -17.11 11.60
N ALA A 256 5.11 -17.00 10.36
CA ALA A 256 4.39 -18.07 9.67
C ALA A 256 5.27 -19.31 9.53
N SER A 257 6.55 -19.17 9.17
CA SER A 257 7.45 -20.31 9.04
C SER A 257 7.64 -21.07 10.34
N TYR A 258 7.70 -20.37 11.48
CA TYR A 258 7.75 -21.02 12.79
C TYR A 258 6.45 -21.76 13.14
N ILE A 259 5.29 -21.24 12.73
CA ILE A 259 3.98 -21.88 12.97
C ILE A 259 3.82 -23.12 12.09
N THR A 260 4.36 -23.10 10.87
CA THR A 260 4.31 -24.22 9.93
C THR A 260 5.48 -25.19 10.07
N GLU A 261 6.29 -25.04 11.13
CA GLU A 261 7.47 -25.89 11.39
C GLU A 261 8.47 -25.95 10.21
N THR A 262 8.49 -24.88 9.41
CA THR A 262 9.43 -24.71 8.28
C THR A 262 10.61 -23.86 8.69
N ASN A 263 11.76 -24.07 8.06
CA ASN A 263 12.96 -23.29 8.38
C ASN A 263 12.86 -21.86 7.80
N PRO A 264 12.90 -20.78 8.61
CA PRO A 264 12.92 -19.41 8.14
C PRO A 264 14.05 -19.10 7.14
N LYS A 265 15.17 -19.83 7.18
CA LYS A 265 16.27 -19.68 6.20
C LYS A 265 15.81 -19.98 4.78
N ASP A 266 14.89 -20.91 4.58
CA ASP A 266 14.43 -21.31 3.25
C ASP A 266 13.59 -20.21 2.59
N TYR A 267 12.88 -19.41 3.39
CA TYR A 267 12.22 -18.19 2.91
C TYR A 267 13.23 -17.22 2.31
N PHE A 268 14.34 -16.93 3.02
CA PHE A 268 15.38 -16.03 2.52
C PHE A 268 16.11 -16.60 1.30
N LYS A 269 16.40 -17.91 1.26
CA LYS A 269 16.98 -18.56 0.07
C LYS A 269 16.07 -18.42 -1.14
N THR A 270 14.78 -18.70 -0.97
CA THR A 270 13.77 -18.58 -2.03
C THR A 270 13.69 -17.14 -2.52
N TRP A 271 13.76 -16.17 -1.62
CA TRP A 271 13.74 -14.76 -1.98
C TRP A 271 14.97 -14.33 -2.79
N ILE A 272 16.17 -14.80 -2.40
CA ILE A 272 17.40 -14.57 -3.17
C ILE A 272 17.28 -15.16 -4.58
N ILE A 273 16.84 -16.42 -4.69
CA ILE A 273 16.62 -17.08 -5.98
C ILE A 273 15.62 -16.28 -6.82
N ALA A 274 14.50 -15.86 -6.23
CA ALA A 274 13.48 -15.08 -6.90
C ALA A 274 14.01 -13.73 -7.42
N VAL A 275 14.88 -13.04 -6.66
CA VAL A 275 15.51 -11.79 -7.11
C VAL A 275 16.39 -12.01 -8.34
N PHE A 276 17.23 -13.06 -8.33
CA PHE A 276 18.07 -13.38 -9.49
C PHE A 276 17.26 -13.81 -10.72
N LEU A 277 16.23 -14.63 -10.52
CA LEU A 277 15.32 -15.01 -11.60
C LEU A 277 14.59 -13.78 -12.15
N ASN A 278 14.11 -12.89 -11.28
CA ASN A 278 13.42 -11.67 -11.70
C ASN A 278 14.35 -10.72 -12.46
N LEU A 279 15.62 -10.60 -12.06
CA LEU A 279 16.63 -9.85 -12.83
C LEU A 279 16.88 -10.46 -14.21
N ALA A 280 17.11 -11.77 -14.27
CA ALA A 280 17.40 -12.46 -15.52
C ALA A 280 16.22 -12.43 -16.50
N PHE A 281 15.04 -12.89 -16.06
CA PHE A 281 13.84 -12.91 -16.90
C PHE A 281 13.27 -11.51 -17.13
N GLY A 282 13.37 -10.62 -16.14
CA GLY A 282 12.91 -9.23 -16.29
C GLY A 282 13.66 -8.52 -17.41
N LEU A 283 14.99 -8.66 -17.49
CA LEU A 283 15.78 -8.08 -18.59
C LEU A 283 15.43 -8.70 -19.95
N ILE A 284 15.26 -10.02 -20.02
CA ILE A 284 14.86 -10.72 -21.25
C ILE A 284 13.48 -10.26 -21.71
N ILE A 285 12.50 -10.15 -20.80
CA ILE A 285 11.15 -9.71 -21.11
C ILE A 285 11.16 -8.24 -21.56
N VAL A 286 11.92 -7.38 -20.90
CA VAL A 286 12.02 -5.97 -21.30
C VAL A 286 12.62 -5.86 -22.71
N ASP A 287 13.74 -6.54 -23.01
CA ASP A 287 14.31 -6.56 -24.36
C ASP A 287 13.31 -7.10 -25.40
N ALA A 288 12.60 -8.19 -25.10
CA ALA A 288 11.57 -8.74 -25.97
C ALA A 288 10.43 -7.75 -26.24
N LEU A 289 9.97 -7.01 -25.22
CA LEU A 289 8.95 -5.96 -25.38
C LEU A 289 9.48 -4.83 -26.27
N TRP A 290 10.69 -4.34 -26.06
CA TRP A 290 11.27 -3.27 -26.90
C TRP A 290 11.46 -3.69 -28.37
N ARG A 291 11.68 -4.97 -28.65
CA ARG A 291 11.79 -5.50 -30.01
C ARG A 291 10.45 -5.72 -30.70
N LEU A 292 9.38 -5.99 -29.94
CA LEU A 292 8.07 -6.32 -30.49
C LEU A 292 7.38 -5.10 -31.12
N ALA A 293 7.41 -3.95 -30.44
CA ALA A 293 6.85 -2.70 -30.93
C ALA A 293 7.51 -1.51 -30.22
N PRO A 294 7.51 -0.31 -30.84
CA PRO A 294 7.96 0.90 -30.14
C PRO A 294 7.09 1.18 -28.91
N ILE A 295 7.70 1.65 -27.83
CA ILE A 295 7.00 2.07 -26.60
C ILE A 295 7.17 3.60 -26.48
N PRO A 296 6.09 4.39 -26.39
CA PRO A 296 4.68 4.01 -26.32
C PRO A 296 4.05 3.72 -27.70
N SER A 297 3.10 2.79 -27.76
CA SER A 297 2.30 2.48 -28.97
C SER A 297 0.98 1.80 -28.62
N SER A 298 0.09 1.63 -29.61
CA SER A 298 -1.19 0.92 -29.45
C SER A 298 -1.01 -0.55 -29.02
N ALA A 299 0.15 -1.15 -29.27
CA ALA A 299 0.51 -2.47 -28.76
C ALA A 299 0.63 -2.48 -27.22
N TYR A 300 0.95 -1.34 -26.61
CA TYR A 300 1.07 -1.14 -25.16
C TYR A 300 0.11 -0.06 -24.62
N PRO A 301 -1.21 -0.27 -24.59
CA PRO A 301 -2.19 0.75 -24.21
C PRO A 301 -1.95 1.38 -22.83
N ALA A 302 -1.42 0.60 -21.89
CA ALA A 302 -1.05 1.09 -20.56
C ALA A 302 -0.01 2.22 -20.64
N SER A 303 0.95 2.14 -21.55
CA SER A 303 1.98 3.18 -21.72
C SER A 303 1.39 4.50 -22.24
N ILE A 304 0.45 4.45 -23.19
CA ILE A 304 -0.26 5.62 -23.72
C ILE A 304 -1.05 6.35 -22.61
N ILE A 305 -1.63 5.61 -21.67
CA ILE A 305 -2.47 6.18 -20.60
C ILE A 305 -1.63 6.64 -19.42
N TYR A 306 -0.77 5.77 -18.87
CA TYR A 306 -0.09 6.02 -17.61
C TYR A 306 1.15 6.88 -17.73
N TRP A 307 1.90 6.83 -18.85
CA TRP A 307 3.13 7.62 -18.95
C TRP A 307 2.86 9.13 -18.96
N PRO A 308 1.89 9.66 -19.72
CA PRO A 308 1.54 11.08 -19.63
C PRO A 308 1.03 11.47 -18.23
N MET A 309 0.30 10.58 -17.56
CA MET A 309 -0.17 10.78 -16.19
C MET A 309 1.00 10.91 -15.21
N TYR A 310 1.98 10.00 -15.27
CA TYR A 310 3.18 10.05 -14.44
C TYR A 310 4.05 11.27 -14.75
N ALA A 311 4.29 11.57 -16.04
CA ALA A 311 5.06 12.75 -16.45
C ALA A 311 4.41 14.06 -15.97
N THR A 312 3.07 14.14 -16.00
CA THR A 312 2.33 15.28 -15.45
C THR A 312 2.51 15.37 -13.94
N ASN A 313 2.42 14.25 -13.23
CA ASN A 313 2.60 14.18 -11.79
C ASN A 313 4.04 14.60 -11.37
N ASP A 314 5.06 14.09 -12.06
CA ASP A 314 6.47 14.44 -11.85
C ASP A 314 6.71 15.92 -12.12
N SER A 315 6.16 16.45 -13.21
CA SER A 315 6.26 17.88 -13.54
C SER A 315 5.67 18.75 -12.43
N LEU A 316 4.53 18.37 -11.86
CA LEU A 316 3.90 19.08 -10.75
C LEU A 316 4.72 19.05 -9.45
N TYR A 317 5.44 17.95 -9.19
CA TYR A 317 6.36 17.85 -8.05
C TYR A 317 7.62 18.70 -8.26
N VAL A 318 8.27 18.55 -9.40
CA VAL A 318 9.54 19.23 -9.72
C VAL A 318 9.35 20.74 -9.78
N THR A 319 8.25 21.21 -10.38
CA THR A 319 7.89 22.64 -10.41
C THR A 319 7.34 23.15 -9.07
N ARG A 320 7.25 22.30 -8.05
CA ARG A 320 6.71 22.60 -6.71
C ARG A 320 5.31 23.20 -6.74
N GLN A 321 4.51 22.86 -7.76
CA GLN A 321 3.12 23.31 -7.86
C GLN A 321 2.16 22.54 -6.95
N ILE A 322 2.61 21.37 -6.45
CA ILE A 322 1.94 20.63 -5.37
C ILE A 322 2.27 21.34 -4.06
N ARG A 323 1.27 21.97 -3.45
CA ARG A 323 1.44 22.69 -2.20
C ARG A 323 1.55 21.69 -1.05
N LEU A 324 2.78 21.35 -0.65
CA LEU A 324 3.01 20.74 0.64
C LEU A 324 2.98 21.84 1.71
N ASP A 325 1.88 21.93 2.46
CA ASP A 325 1.70 22.93 3.52
C ASP A 325 2.28 22.42 4.85
N PRO A 326 3.39 23.02 5.37
CA PRO A 326 4.02 22.57 6.61
C PRO A 326 3.10 22.70 7.83
N PHE A 327 2.16 23.65 7.82
CA PHE A 327 1.21 23.83 8.92
C PHE A 327 0.22 22.66 8.98
N LEU A 328 -0.38 22.29 7.84
CA LEU A 328 -1.29 21.14 7.77
C LEU A 328 -0.56 19.84 8.14
N PHE A 329 0.67 19.67 7.67
CA PHE A 329 1.53 18.55 8.05
C PHE A 329 1.75 18.49 9.58
N GLY A 330 2.10 19.60 10.21
CA GLY A 330 2.34 19.66 11.66
C GLY A 330 1.07 19.35 12.47
N VAL A 331 -0.05 19.98 12.12
CA VAL A 331 -1.35 19.78 12.82
C VAL A 331 -1.80 18.33 12.72
N THR A 332 -1.72 17.72 11.53
CA THR A 332 -2.16 16.34 11.30
C THR A 332 -1.23 15.31 11.93
N SER A 333 0.06 15.62 12.04
CA SER A 333 1.03 14.83 12.81
C SER A 333 0.70 14.84 14.31
N ILE A 334 0.46 16.02 14.89
CA ILE A 334 0.04 16.16 16.29
C ILE A 334 -1.30 15.45 16.53
N PHE A 335 -2.27 15.62 15.62
CA PHE A 335 -3.55 14.94 15.70
C PHE A 335 -3.40 13.42 15.73
N SER A 336 -2.63 12.86 14.80
CA SER A 336 -2.39 11.41 14.74
C SER A 336 -1.66 10.89 15.97
N PHE A 337 -0.70 11.67 16.49
CA PHE A 337 0.00 11.35 17.72
C PHE A 337 -0.94 11.29 18.92
N ILE A 338 -1.78 12.31 19.10
CA ILE A 338 -2.77 12.37 20.19
C ILE A 338 -3.82 11.27 20.03
N LEU A 339 -4.31 11.04 18.81
CA LEU A 339 -5.33 10.03 18.50
C LEU A 339 -4.87 8.63 18.91
N TYR A 340 -3.57 8.33 18.72
CA TYR A 340 -2.99 7.06 19.17
C TYR A 340 -3.13 6.87 20.69
N PHE A 341 -2.69 7.85 21.49
CA PHE A 341 -2.78 7.77 22.95
C PHE A 341 -4.23 7.82 23.44
N ALA A 342 -5.08 8.67 22.84
CA ALA A 342 -6.50 8.74 23.16
C ALA A 342 -7.20 7.41 22.88
N GLY A 343 -6.90 6.75 21.77
CA GLY A 343 -7.45 5.42 21.48
C GLY A 343 -6.96 4.33 22.43
N SER A 344 -5.70 4.40 22.87
CA SER A 344 -5.21 3.48 23.90
C SER A 344 -5.95 3.64 25.24
N LEU A 345 -6.43 4.85 25.55
CA LEU A 345 -7.27 5.12 26.71
C LEU A 345 -8.71 4.62 26.50
N LEU A 346 -9.28 4.83 25.30
CA LEU A 346 -10.61 4.33 24.94
C LEU A 346 -10.70 2.80 25.01
N GLN A 347 -9.64 2.10 24.63
CA GLN A 347 -9.55 0.64 24.79
C GLN A 347 -9.60 0.20 26.26
N ARG A 348 -9.02 0.97 27.18
CA ARG A 348 -9.11 0.69 28.63
C ARG A 348 -10.52 0.87 29.18
N ILE A 349 -11.32 1.74 28.55
CA ILE A 349 -12.72 2.02 28.91
C ILE A 349 -13.67 1.00 28.22
N GLY A 350 -13.14 0.07 27.42
CA GLY A 350 -13.91 -1.01 26.79
C GLY A 350 -14.45 -0.67 25.40
N ILE A 351 -14.07 0.47 24.81
CA ILE A 351 -14.45 0.83 23.44
C ILE A 351 -13.41 0.21 22.48
N PRO A 352 -13.81 -0.67 21.54
CA PRO A 352 -12.91 -1.35 20.61
C PRO A 352 -12.45 -0.43 19.47
N PHE A 353 -11.80 0.69 19.82
CA PHE A 353 -11.23 1.65 18.87
C PHE A 353 -9.75 1.31 18.63
N SER A 354 -9.36 1.13 17.37
CA SER A 354 -7.96 0.97 16.96
C SER A 354 -7.52 2.24 16.21
N PRO A 355 -6.64 3.07 16.81
CA PRO A 355 -6.08 4.24 16.14
C PRO A 355 -5.35 3.89 14.87
N VAL A 356 -4.60 2.78 14.88
CA VAL A 356 -3.87 2.28 13.73
C VAL A 356 -4.86 1.99 12.60
N ALA A 357 -5.90 1.18 12.86
CA ALA A 357 -6.92 0.84 11.86
C ALA A 357 -7.64 2.08 11.30
N PHE A 358 -7.95 3.05 12.16
CA PHE A 358 -8.56 4.31 11.72
C PHE A 358 -7.64 5.11 10.79
N ILE A 359 -6.36 5.25 11.15
CA ILE A 359 -5.36 5.95 10.33
C ILE A 359 -5.13 5.19 9.01
N VAL A 360 -5.07 3.86 9.02
CA VAL A 360 -5.04 3.03 7.80
C VAL A 360 -6.27 3.34 6.91
N GLY A 361 -7.43 3.51 7.52
CA GLY A 361 -8.66 3.96 6.86
C GLY A 361 -8.49 5.27 6.10
N CYS A 362 -7.77 6.25 6.65
CA CYS A 362 -7.50 7.54 5.99
C CYS A 362 -6.72 7.40 4.67
N TYR A 363 -5.95 6.33 4.47
CA TYR A 363 -5.25 6.04 3.20
C TYR A 363 -6.06 5.13 2.27
N THR A 364 -7.07 4.44 2.80
CA THR A 364 -7.84 3.46 2.05
C THR A 364 -9.02 4.14 1.40
N LEU A 365 -9.18 3.98 0.08
CA LEU A 365 -10.32 4.55 -0.63
C LEU A 365 -11.63 3.87 -0.21
N PRO A 366 -12.76 4.60 -0.19
CA PRO A 366 -14.06 4.05 0.21
C PRO A 366 -14.47 2.77 -0.51
N PRO A 367 -14.24 2.59 -1.82
CA PRO A 367 -14.53 1.30 -2.48
C PRO A 367 -13.87 0.11 -1.79
N ASN A 368 -12.60 0.21 -1.43
CA ASN A 368 -11.86 -0.86 -0.77
C ASN A 368 -12.28 -0.99 0.70
N ALA A 369 -12.46 0.14 1.41
CA ALA A 369 -12.84 0.14 2.83
C ALA A 369 -14.25 -0.43 3.06
N ILE A 370 -15.23 -0.04 2.23
CA ILE A 370 -16.61 -0.55 2.26
C ILE A 370 -16.59 -2.07 1.99
N THR A 371 -15.87 -2.50 0.96
CA THR A 371 -15.81 -3.93 0.58
C THR A 371 -15.12 -4.77 1.66
N THR A 372 -14.05 -4.24 2.27
CA THR A 372 -13.37 -4.87 3.41
C THR A 372 -14.31 -4.97 4.62
N PHE A 373 -15.06 -3.91 4.92
CA PHE A 373 -16.07 -3.94 5.97
C PHE A 373 -17.17 -4.96 5.68
N LEU A 374 -17.70 -5.01 4.46
CA LEU A 374 -18.70 -6.01 4.05
C LEU A 374 -18.18 -7.43 4.23
N GLY A 375 -16.94 -7.70 3.83
CA GLY A 375 -16.27 -8.98 4.08
C GLY A 375 -16.22 -9.32 5.56
N SER A 376 -15.78 -8.39 6.41
CA SER A 376 -15.71 -8.63 7.86
C SER A 376 -17.09 -8.79 8.50
N PHE A 377 -18.07 -8.01 8.07
CA PHE A 377 -19.45 -8.08 8.53
C PHE A 377 -20.09 -9.43 8.21
N ILE A 378 -19.98 -9.89 6.95
CA ILE A 378 -20.49 -11.18 6.51
C ILE A 378 -19.75 -12.31 7.22
N GLY A 379 -18.42 -12.23 7.32
CA GLY A 379 -17.61 -13.20 8.06
C GLY A 379 -18.02 -13.30 9.53
N HIS A 380 -18.29 -12.16 10.18
CA HIS A 380 -18.57 -12.10 11.61
C HIS A 380 -20.00 -12.46 11.98
N TYR A 381 -21.01 -11.97 11.26
CA TYR A 381 -22.42 -12.17 11.62
C TYR A 381 -23.11 -13.28 10.84
N VAL A 382 -22.80 -13.41 9.55
CA VAL A 382 -23.48 -14.38 8.68
C VAL A 382 -22.80 -15.74 8.80
N ILE A 383 -21.53 -15.83 8.42
CA ILE A 383 -20.84 -17.12 8.30
C ILE A 383 -20.63 -17.80 9.66
N ARG A 384 -20.24 -17.03 10.69
CA ARG A 384 -20.11 -17.57 12.06
C ARG A 384 -21.41 -18.13 12.61
N ARG A 385 -22.57 -17.58 12.21
CA ARG A 385 -23.88 -18.05 12.67
C ARG A 385 -24.22 -19.43 12.08
N TYR A 386 -23.83 -19.70 10.84
CA TYR A 386 -24.11 -20.98 10.17
C TYR A 386 -23.07 -22.07 10.49
N ILE A 387 -21.78 -21.73 10.51
CA ILE A 387 -20.70 -22.73 10.61
C ILE A 387 -20.18 -22.88 12.06
N GLY A 388 -20.48 -21.92 12.92
CA GLY A 388 -19.95 -21.84 14.28
C GLY A 388 -18.60 -21.09 14.34
N ARG A 389 -18.34 -20.45 15.48
CA ARG A 389 -17.20 -19.54 15.67
C ARG A 389 -15.83 -20.24 15.53
N GLU A 390 -15.68 -21.42 16.12
CA GLU A 390 -14.42 -22.17 16.11
C GLU A 390 -14.08 -22.68 14.72
N LYS A 391 -15.03 -23.34 14.05
CA LYS A 391 -14.87 -23.82 12.68
C LYS A 391 -14.58 -22.67 11.70
N TRP A 392 -15.27 -21.54 11.83
CA TRP A 392 -14.98 -20.37 11.00
C TRP A 392 -13.56 -19.83 11.21
N ASN A 393 -13.12 -19.71 12.47
CA ASN A 393 -11.78 -19.21 12.76
C ASN A 393 -10.67 -20.11 12.18
N PHE A 394 -10.90 -21.43 12.12
CA PHE A 394 -10.00 -22.39 11.48
C PHE A 394 -10.02 -22.28 9.94
N ILE A 395 -11.22 -22.21 9.34
CA ILE A 395 -11.37 -22.31 7.87
C ILE A 395 -11.10 -20.98 7.15
N ARG A 396 -11.37 -19.82 7.77
CA ARG A 396 -11.33 -18.51 7.10
C ARG A 396 -10.01 -18.21 6.37
N GLY A 397 -8.87 -18.60 6.95
CA GLY A 397 -7.55 -18.40 6.34
C GLY A 397 -7.33 -19.29 5.12
N ILE A 398 -7.78 -20.54 5.19
CA ILE A 398 -7.72 -21.51 4.09
C ILE A 398 -8.62 -21.06 2.93
N LEU A 399 -9.84 -20.60 3.25
CA LEU A 399 -10.78 -20.06 2.26
C LEU A 399 -10.18 -18.83 1.56
N ALA A 400 -9.63 -17.90 2.34
CA ALA A 400 -9.02 -16.69 1.82
C ALA A 400 -7.84 -16.99 0.88
N ALA A 401 -6.92 -17.85 1.31
CA ALA A 401 -5.80 -18.30 0.48
C ALA A 401 -6.28 -19.01 -0.79
N GLY A 402 -7.30 -19.86 -0.68
CA GLY A 402 -7.90 -20.55 -1.82
C GLY A 402 -8.48 -19.59 -2.86
N ILE A 403 -9.29 -18.61 -2.42
CA ILE A 403 -9.90 -17.61 -3.34
C ILE A 403 -8.80 -16.80 -4.04
N LEU A 404 -7.83 -16.27 -3.29
CA LEU A 404 -6.75 -15.47 -3.87
C LEU A 404 -5.87 -16.29 -4.83
N ALA A 405 -5.59 -17.56 -4.50
CA ALA A 405 -4.87 -18.45 -5.40
C ALA A 405 -5.65 -18.72 -6.70
N GLY A 406 -6.96 -18.98 -6.61
CA GLY A 406 -7.81 -19.17 -7.78
C GLY A 406 -7.86 -17.94 -8.69
N VAL A 407 -8.05 -16.76 -8.10
CA VAL A 407 -8.03 -15.48 -8.83
C VAL A 407 -6.66 -15.25 -9.50
N GLY A 408 -5.57 -15.50 -8.78
CA GLY A 408 -4.21 -15.33 -9.29
C GLY A 408 -3.87 -16.27 -10.45
N VAL A 409 -4.29 -17.54 -10.37
CA VAL A 409 -4.12 -18.52 -11.45
C VAL A 409 -4.89 -18.09 -12.70
N PHE A 410 -6.17 -17.69 -12.55
CA PHE A 410 -6.94 -17.23 -13.70
C PHE A 410 -6.35 -15.94 -14.30
N MET A 411 -5.93 -14.99 -13.47
CA MET A 411 -5.27 -13.76 -13.93
C MET A 411 -4.03 -14.08 -14.76
N GLY A 412 -3.18 -15.03 -14.30
CA GLY A 412 -2.03 -15.50 -15.07
C GLY A 412 -2.42 -16.07 -16.43
N ILE A 413 -3.38 -16.99 -16.46
CA ILE A 413 -3.89 -17.59 -17.71
C ILE A 413 -4.48 -16.51 -18.63
N GLY A 414 -5.31 -15.61 -18.11
CA GLY A 414 -5.97 -14.57 -18.88
C GLY A 414 -4.98 -13.58 -19.49
N VAL A 415 -3.97 -13.15 -18.73
CA VAL A 415 -2.90 -12.28 -19.24
C VAL A 415 -2.07 -13.01 -20.29
N SER A 416 -1.66 -14.26 -20.05
CA SER A 416 -0.92 -15.06 -21.04
C SER A 416 -1.71 -15.25 -22.33
N MET A 417 -3.00 -15.59 -22.26
CA MET A 417 -3.87 -15.74 -23.43
C MET A 417 -4.06 -14.42 -24.18
N THR A 418 -4.23 -13.32 -23.46
CA THR A 418 -4.35 -11.97 -24.07
C THR A 418 -3.05 -11.58 -24.78
N LEU A 419 -1.90 -11.86 -24.18
CA LEU A 419 -0.59 -11.62 -24.80
C LEU A 419 -0.39 -12.49 -26.04
N LEU A 420 -0.76 -13.78 -26.00
CA LEU A 420 -0.70 -14.67 -27.16
C LEU A 420 -1.64 -14.19 -28.28
N ALA A 421 -2.87 -13.80 -27.96
CA ALA A 421 -3.84 -13.30 -28.94
C ALA A 421 -3.34 -12.01 -29.61
N LYS A 422 -2.77 -11.08 -28.84
CA LYS A 422 -2.18 -9.85 -29.39
C LYS A 422 -0.90 -10.11 -30.17
N ALA A 423 -0.03 -11.00 -29.70
CA ALA A 423 1.19 -11.37 -30.41
C ALA A 423 0.88 -12.02 -31.77
N ALA A 424 -0.15 -12.86 -31.84
CA ALA A 424 -0.63 -13.44 -33.10
C ALA A 424 -1.17 -12.38 -34.07
N TRP A 425 -1.72 -11.27 -33.56
CA TRP A 425 -2.26 -10.18 -34.36
C TRP A 425 -1.20 -9.16 -34.81
N VAL A 426 -0.04 -9.11 -34.14
CA VAL A 426 1.12 -8.27 -34.51
C VAL A 426 2.00 -8.96 -35.57
N TRP A 427 1.66 -10.18 -36.00
CA TRP A 427 2.32 -10.81 -37.14
C TRP A 427 1.99 -10.02 -38.42
N PRO A 428 2.99 -9.43 -39.12
CA PRO A 428 2.69 -8.51 -40.21
C PRO A 428 2.24 -9.29 -41.44
N TRP A 429 1.04 -8.99 -41.90
CA TRP A 429 0.86 -8.58 -43.29
C TRP A 429 0.78 -7.06 -43.31
#